data_AF-A0A3D5VE71-F1
#
_entry.id   AF-A0A3D5VE71-F1
#
_cell.length_a   1.000
_cell.length_b   1.000
_cell.length_c   1.000
_cell.angle_alpha   90.00
_cell.angle_beta   90.00
_cell.angle_gamma   90.00
#
_symmetry.space_group_name_H-M   'P 1'
#
loop_
_entity.id
_entity.type
_entity.pdbx_description
1 polymer ?
#
loop_
_entity_poly.entity_id
_entity_poly.type
_entity_poly.pdbx_seq_one_letter_code
_entity_poly.pdbx_strand_id
1 'polypeptide(L)' 'MRRPVIAANWKMHMTAGETRVLAEQLMSCRDRAAEVEIVICPPFTSLAQAC' A
#
# COMPACT_ATOMS: atom_id res chain seq x y z
N MET A 1 -21.72 2.76 12.24
CA MET A 1 -20.51 3.61 12.21
C MET A 1 -19.77 3.39 10.90
N ARG A 2 -19.05 4.40 10.38
CA ARG A 2 -18.20 4.23 9.19
C ARG A 2 -16.82 3.68 9.60
N ARG A 3 -16.25 2.79 8.80
CA ARG A 3 -14.87 2.30 9.01
C ARG A 3 -13.88 3.39 8.55
N PRO A 4 -12.84 3.72 9.33
CA PRO A 4 -11.80 4.65 8.90
C PRO A 4 -10.98 4.10 7.74
N VAL A 5 -10.51 4.98 6.85
CA VAL A 5 -9.65 4.65 5.71
C VAL A 5 -8.37 5.48 5.78
N ILE A 6 -7.21 4.84 5.61
CA ILE A 6 -5.91 5.50 5.45
C ILE A 6 -5.39 5.15 4.05
N ALA A 7 -5.22 6.17 3.20
CA ALA A 7 -4.71 6.01 1.85
C ALA A 7 -3.30 6.60 1.71
N ALA A 8 -2.33 5.76 1.36
CA ALA A 8 -0.94 6.16 1.11
C ALA A 8 -0.73 6.44 -0.38
N ASN A 9 -0.80 7.72 -0.76
CA ASN A 9 -0.48 8.16 -2.13
C ASN A 9 1.04 8.29 -2.31
N TRP A 10 1.64 7.35 -3.05
CA TRP A 10 3.08 7.36 -3.31
C TRP A 10 3.50 8.36 -4.40
N LYS A 11 2.53 9.01 -5.05
CA LYS A 11 2.75 9.96 -6.14
C LYS A 11 3.62 9.31 -7.22
N MET A 12 4.62 10.03 -7.72
CA MET A 12 5.58 9.54 -8.71
C MET A 12 6.91 9.13 -8.04
N HIS A 13 6.83 8.41 -6.92
CA HIS A 13 7.98 7.84 -6.24
C HIS A 13 8.00 6.31 -6.37
N MET A 14 9.20 5.75 -6.19
CA MET A 14 9.51 4.33 -6.24
C MET A 14 9.57 3.72 -7.64
N THR A 15 10.55 2.86 -7.81
CA THR A 15 10.64 1.89 -8.91
C THR A 15 9.69 0.71 -8.65
N ALA A 16 9.51 -0.13 -9.67
CA ALA A 16 8.74 -1.37 -9.56
C ALA A 16 9.32 -2.33 -8.50
N GLY A 17 10.66 -2.39 -8.36
CA GLY A 17 11.33 -3.22 -7.36
C GLY A 17 11.10 -2.71 -5.94
N GLU A 18 11.26 -1.41 -5.71
CA GLU A 18 10.99 -0.78 -4.41
C GLU A 18 9.52 -0.91 -4.00
N THR A 19 8.60 -0.79 -4.97
CA THR A 19 7.16 -0.99 -4.78
C THR A 19 6.86 -2.38 -4.23
N ARG A 20 7.42 -3.42 -4.86
CA ARG A 20 7.23 -4.82 -4.42
C ARG A 20 7.69 -5.02 -2.99
N VAL A 21 8.91 -4.57 -2.69
CA VAL A 21 9.51 -4.73 -1.36
C VAL A 21 8.66 -4.06 -0.28
N LEU A 22 8.21 -2.81 -0.52
CA LEU A 22 7.38 -2.09 0.44
C LEU A 22 6.00 -2.72 0.59
N ALA A 23 5.38 -3.17 -0.51
CA ALA A 23 4.07 -3.84 -0.46
C ALA A 23 4.13 -5.13 0.38
N GLU A 24 5.16 -5.96 0.18
CA GLU A 24 5.38 -7.18 0.98
C GLU A 24 5.57 -6.86 2.48
N GLN A 25 6.33 -5.80 2.80
CA GLN A 25 6.52 -5.34 4.17
C GLN A 25 5.20 -4.89 4.81
N LEU A 26 4.38 -4.11 4.11
CA LEU A 26 3.07 -3.66 4.59
C LEU A 26 2.12 -4.84 4.82
N MET A 27 2.11 -5.82 3.92
CA MET A 27 1.29 -7.03 4.06
C MET A 27 1.62 -7.84 5.31
N SER A 28 2.90 -7.88 5.72
CA SER A 28 3.32 -8.55 6.95
C SER A 28 2.79 -7.88 8.23
N CYS A 29 2.42 -6.59 8.15
CA CYS A 29 1.95 -5.80 9.28
C CYS A 29 0.42 -5.65 9.33
N ARG A 30 -0.34 -6.22 8.39
CA ARG A 30 -1.78 -5.97 8.21
C ARG A 30 -2.63 -6.19 9.46
N ASP A 31 -2.27 -7.18 10.29
CA ASP A 31 -3.05 -7.58 11.46
C ASP A 31 -3.02 -6.50 12.56
N ARG A 32 -2.05 -5.58 12.50
CA ARG A 32 -1.93 -4.43 13.42
C ARG A 32 -2.96 -3.33 13.15
N ALA A 33 -3.69 -3.39 12.04
CA ALA A 33 -4.62 -2.35 11.59
C ALA A 33 -6.04 -2.89 11.37
N ALA A 34 -6.47 -3.89 12.15
CA ALA A 34 -7.74 -4.60 11.96
C ALA A 34 -9.00 -3.71 11.91
N GLU A 35 -8.99 -2.56 12.58
CA GLU A 35 -10.13 -1.62 12.67
C GLU A 35 -10.13 -0.55 11.56
N VAL A 36 -9.08 -0.48 10.75
CA VAL A 36 -8.89 0.53 9.70
C VAL A 36 -8.77 -0.18 8.35
N GLU A 37 -9.20 0.48 7.28
CA GLU A 37 -8.90 0.05 5.92
C GLU A 37 -7.66 0.78 5.41
N ILE A 38 -6.66 0.05 4.92
CA ILE A 38 -5.42 0.61 4.40
C ILE A 38 -5.40 0.44 2.89
N VAL A 39 -5.14 1.54 2.17
CA VAL A 39 -5.01 1.57 0.71
C VAL A 39 -3.63 2.12 0.36
N ILE A 40 -2.92 1.47 -0.58
CA ILE A 40 -1.70 2.01 -1.18
C ILE A 40 -1.99 2.46 -2.62
N CYS A 41 -1.41 3.58 -3.04
CA CYS A 41 -1.57 4.11 -4.39
C CYS A 41 -0.18 4.31 -5.02
N PRO A 42 0.46 3.25 -5.55
CA PRO A 42 1.72 3.34 -6.29
C PRO A 42 1.52 4.10 -7.62
N PRO A 43 2.61 4.57 -8.28
CA PRO A 43 2.53 5.03 -9.65
C PRO A 43 2.05 3.92 -10.59
N PHE A 44 1.38 4.30 -11.69
CA PHE A 44 0.76 3.36 -12.65
C PHE A 44 1.70 2.24 -13.10
N THR A 45 2.97 2.56 -13.36
CA THR A 45 4.01 1.62 -13.82
C THR A 45 4.30 0.50 -12.82
N SER A 46 3.94 0.67 -11.55
CA SER A 46 4.23 -0.25 -10.46
C SER A 46 2.98 -0.95 -9.90
N LEU A 47 1.80 -0.74 -10.50
CA LEU A 47 0.55 -1.35 -10.04
C LEU A 47 0.64 -2.88 -10.01
N ALA A 48 1.22 -3.50 -11.05
CA ALA A 48 1.35 -4.95 -11.13
C ALA A 48 2.26 -5.56 -10.06
N GLN A 49 3.19 -4.78 -9.50
CA GLN A 49 4.12 -5.21 -8.45
C GLN A 49 3.57 -4.97 -7.05
N ALA A 50 2.49 -4.20 -6.92
CA ALA A 50 1.81 -3.93 -5.66
C ALA A 50 0.66 -4.90 -5.35
N CYS A 51 0.24 -5.71 -6.33
CA CYS A 51 -0.75 -6.78 -6.19
C CYS A 51 -0.08 -8.12 -5.84
#